data_AF-A0A8S0H263-F1
#
_entry.id   AF-A0A8S0H263-F1
#
_cell.length_a   1.000
_cell.length_b   1.000
_cell.length_c   1.000
_cell.angle_alpha   90.00
_cell.angle_beta   90.00
_cell.angle_gamma   90.00
#
_symmetry.space_group_name_H-M   'P 1'
#
loop_
_entity.id
_entity.type
_entity.pdbx_description
1 polymer ?
#
loop_
_entity_poly.entity_id
_entity_poly.type
_entity_poly.pdbx_seq_one_letter_code
_entity_poly.pdbx_strand_id
1 'polypeptide(L)'
;MPEALTPPHSRPEAQWLTPTPEFRDGGLLPETPKQVAHNRREQHKAFAPFELAAQRAAQAAGNVYIGSPCMKILSITLCFDGTNNHEPSDSIARPSTTTNVARLYHASLGRTSKESIEQQGFYAYYMQGVGTEFKEIGEFKPDADGLKMSMGGEKRINWGLTRLIDALKRACGKEPLTVEDSCQLVEKMGTSLTEDLLGASLFKDSHARRQEALKEPLATLKS
;
A
#
# COMPACT_ATOMS: atom_id res chain seq x y z
N MET A 1 -24.81 -2.11 1.76
CA MET A 1 -24.65 -1.11 2.83
C MET A 1 -23.34 -1.42 3.51
N PRO A 2 -22.25 -0.67 3.28
CA PRO A 2 -21.00 -0.93 3.98
C PRO A 2 -21.17 -0.47 5.43
N GLU A 3 -20.88 -1.38 6.35
CA GLU A 3 -20.86 -1.17 7.79
C GLU A 3 -19.80 -0.09 8.08
N ALA A 4 -20.26 1.11 8.43
CA ALA A 4 -19.38 2.17 8.88
C ALA A 4 -18.63 1.66 10.12
N LEU A 5 -17.30 1.70 10.06
CA LEU A 5 -16.41 1.41 11.19
C LEU A 5 -16.68 2.45 12.29
N THR A 6 -17.71 2.21 13.08
CA THR A 6 -18.04 3.01 14.25
C THR A 6 -17.10 2.53 15.33
N PRO A 7 -16.13 3.34 15.78
CA PRO A 7 -15.18 2.88 16.79
C PRO A 7 -15.96 2.51 18.06
N PRO A 8 -15.64 1.37 18.72
CA PRO A 8 -16.35 0.94 19.90
C PRO A 8 -16.30 2.04 20.98
N HIS A 9 -17.45 2.31 21.60
CA HIS A 9 -17.64 3.35 22.61
C HIS A 9 -16.85 3.13 23.91
N SER A 10 -16.21 1.98 24.08
CA SER A 10 -15.40 1.63 25.23
C SER A 10 -13.97 1.28 24.82
N ARG A 11 -13.00 1.73 25.63
CA ARG A 11 -11.62 1.29 25.54
C ARG A 11 -11.60 -0.24 25.67
N PRO A 12 -10.98 -0.99 24.75
CA PRO A 12 -10.89 -2.43 24.87
C PRO A 12 -10.21 -2.81 26.19
N GLU A 13 -10.62 -3.94 26.79
CA GLU A 13 -9.98 -4.47 27.99
C GLU A 13 -8.47 -4.63 27.77
N ALA A 14 -7.69 -4.36 28.81
CA ALA A 14 -6.25 -4.51 28.76
C ALA A 14 -5.89 -5.96 28.41
N GLN A 15 -5.26 -6.15 27.25
CA GLN A 15 -4.76 -7.45 26.85
C GLN A 15 -3.36 -7.63 27.44
N TRP A 16 -3.12 -8.79 28.03
CA TRP A 16 -1.77 -9.19 28.41
C TRP A 16 -0.92 -9.31 27.15
N LEU A 17 0.20 -8.58 27.12
CA LEU A 17 1.17 -8.72 26.05
C LEU A 17 1.68 -10.16 26.06
N THR A 18 1.54 -10.85 24.94
CA THR A 18 2.29 -12.09 24.73
C THR A 18 3.78 -11.75 24.84
N PRO A 19 4.58 -12.53 25.58
CA PRO A 19 6.02 -12.29 25.66
C PRO A 19 6.61 -12.20 24.25
N THR A 20 7.52 -11.26 24.04
CA THR A 20 8.29 -11.21 22.79
C THR A 20 8.97 -12.56 22.61
N PRO A 21 8.77 -13.26 21.47
CA PRO A 21 9.42 -14.54 21.23
C PRO A 21 10.94 -14.40 21.36
N GLU A 22 11.60 -15.43 21.91
CA GLU A 22 13.05 -15.43 22.00
C GLU A 22 13.68 -15.28 20.61
N PHE A 23 14.65 -14.36 20.52
CA PHE A 23 15.45 -14.21 19.31
C PHE A 23 16.41 -15.39 19.23
N ARG A 24 16.20 -16.27 18.23
CA ARG A 24 17.00 -17.47 18.05
C ARG A 24 18.40 -17.12 17.55
N ASP A 25 19.41 -17.88 17.95
CA ASP A 25 20.81 -17.67 17.53
C ASP A 25 21.01 -17.70 16.00
N GLY A 26 20.19 -18.49 15.28
CA GLY A 26 20.18 -18.52 13.79
C GLY A 26 19.46 -17.33 13.14
N GLY A 27 18.83 -16.46 13.93
CA GLY A 27 17.98 -15.38 13.46
C GLY A 27 16.59 -15.84 13.01
N LEU A 28 15.91 -14.98 12.27
CA LEU A 28 14.52 -15.18 11.82
C LEU A 28 14.37 -15.18 10.29
N LEU A 29 15.48 -15.05 9.54
CA LEU A 29 15.46 -15.08 8.09
C LEU A 29 15.38 -16.53 7.58
N PRO A 30 14.79 -16.78 6.41
CA PRO A 30 14.75 -18.12 5.83
C PRO A 30 16.16 -18.62 5.52
N GLU A 31 16.51 -19.77 6.09
CA GLU A 31 17.82 -20.43 5.94
C GLU A 31 17.80 -21.51 4.86
N THR A 32 16.61 -22.02 4.51
CA THR A 32 16.47 -23.18 3.62
C THR A 32 15.56 -22.90 2.42
N PRO A 33 15.82 -23.53 1.25
CA PRO A 33 14.91 -23.47 0.11
C PRO A 33 13.48 -23.95 0.44
N LYS A 34 13.33 -24.86 1.42
CA LYS A 34 12.03 -25.36 1.88
C LYS A 34 11.19 -24.27 2.53
N GLN A 35 11.79 -23.39 3.32
CA GLN A 35 11.11 -22.24 3.95
C GLN A 35 10.67 -21.22 2.89
N VAL A 36 11.52 -20.93 1.92
CA VAL A 36 11.17 -20.05 0.78
C VAL A 36 10.03 -20.66 -0.04
N ALA A 37 10.12 -21.95 -0.36
CA ALA A 37 9.07 -22.66 -1.09
C ALA A 37 7.76 -22.73 -0.31
N HIS A 38 7.80 -22.78 1.02
CA HIS A 38 6.62 -22.72 1.86
C HIS A 38 5.91 -21.37 1.74
N ASN A 39 6.63 -20.25 1.86
CA ASN A 39 6.06 -18.92 1.67
C ASN A 39 5.40 -18.76 0.28
N ARG A 40 6.05 -19.24 -0.79
CA ARG A 40 5.47 -19.24 -2.14
C ARG A 40 4.18 -20.07 -2.21
N ARG A 41 4.14 -21.25 -1.58
CA ARG A 41 2.92 -22.07 -1.50
C ARG A 41 1.80 -21.36 -0.75
N GLU A 42 2.11 -20.65 0.33
CA GLU A 42 1.11 -19.86 1.07
C GLU A 42 0.51 -18.75 0.19
N GLN A 43 1.34 -18.01 -0.55
CA GLN A 43 0.85 -17.01 -1.51
C GLN A 43 -0.02 -17.64 -2.61
N HIS A 44 0.36 -18.83 -3.10
CA HIS A 44 -0.41 -19.53 -4.14
C HIS A 44 -1.80 -19.99 -3.65
N LYS A 45 -2.05 -20.11 -2.34
CA LYS A 45 -3.40 -20.44 -1.85
C LYS A 45 -4.43 -19.39 -2.23
N ALA A 46 -4.01 -18.15 -2.51
CA ALA A 46 -4.91 -17.08 -2.99
C ALA A 46 -5.58 -17.41 -4.34
N PHE A 47 -5.02 -18.32 -5.14
CA PHE A 47 -5.59 -18.74 -6.43
C PHE A 47 -6.72 -19.77 -6.26
N ALA A 48 -6.73 -20.55 -5.19
CA ALA A 48 -7.62 -21.70 -5.03
C ALA A 48 -9.12 -21.37 -5.17
N PRO A 49 -9.65 -20.26 -4.62
CA PRO A 49 -11.06 -19.91 -4.81
C PRO A 49 -11.44 -19.63 -6.27
N PHE A 50 -10.52 -19.03 -7.03
CA PHE A 50 -10.74 -18.67 -8.44
C PHE A 50 -10.65 -19.88 -9.34
N GLU A 51 -9.69 -20.78 -9.09
CA GLU A 51 -9.61 -22.07 -9.78
C GLU A 51 -10.89 -22.88 -9.57
N LEU A 52 -11.39 -22.94 -8.33
CA LEU A 52 -12.65 -23.62 -8.02
C LEU A 52 -13.85 -22.97 -8.72
N ALA A 53 -13.91 -21.65 -8.76
CA ALA A 53 -14.98 -20.93 -9.47
C ALA A 53 -14.93 -21.20 -10.98
N ALA A 54 -13.74 -21.18 -11.59
CA ALA A 54 -13.55 -21.48 -13.01
C ALA A 54 -13.93 -22.94 -13.34
N GLN A 55 -13.56 -23.89 -12.47
CA GLN A 55 -13.95 -25.30 -12.61
C GLN A 55 -15.47 -25.47 -12.56
N ARG A 56 -16.15 -24.84 -11.60
CA ARG A 56 -17.61 -24.87 -11.48
C ARG A 56 -18.30 -24.25 -12.70
N ALA A 57 -17.79 -23.13 -13.20
CA ALA A 57 -18.33 -22.48 -14.40
C ALA A 57 -18.16 -23.37 -15.65
N ALA A 58 -17.00 -24.01 -15.81
CA ALA A 58 -16.76 -24.95 -16.92
C ALA A 58 -17.73 -26.14 -16.86
N GLN A 59 -17.90 -26.75 -15.67
CA GLN A 59 -18.83 -27.85 -15.46
C GLN A 59 -20.28 -27.45 -15.76
N ALA A 60 -20.72 -26.28 -15.29
CA ALA A 60 -22.06 -25.77 -15.54
C ALA A 60 -22.33 -25.51 -17.04
N ALA A 61 -21.28 -25.15 -17.79
CA ALA A 61 -21.33 -24.97 -19.24
C ALA A 61 -21.17 -26.28 -20.04
N GLY A 62 -21.01 -27.43 -19.37
CA GLY A 62 -20.75 -28.73 -20.03
C GLY A 62 -19.34 -28.87 -20.63
N ASN A 63 -18.42 -27.98 -20.27
CA ASN A 63 -17.05 -27.96 -20.75
C ASN A 63 -16.11 -28.71 -19.79
N VAL A 64 -15.06 -29.32 -20.34
CA VAL A 64 -13.95 -29.85 -19.54
C VAL A 64 -13.11 -28.67 -19.02
N TYR A 65 -12.79 -28.67 -17.74
CA TYR A 65 -11.87 -27.69 -17.16
C TYR A 65 -10.43 -28.02 -17.60
N ILE A 66 -9.79 -27.09 -18.33
CA ILE A 66 -8.47 -27.32 -18.98
C ILE A 66 -7.30 -26.87 -18.08
N GLY A 67 -7.58 -26.25 -16.93
CA GLY A 67 -6.55 -25.82 -15.97
C GLY A 67 -6.83 -24.44 -15.42
N SER A 68 -5.94 -23.97 -14.54
CA SER A 68 -6.06 -22.68 -13.87
C SER A 68 -6.23 -21.54 -14.88
N PRO A 69 -7.18 -20.61 -14.66
CA PRO A 69 -7.32 -19.45 -15.52
C PRO A 69 -5.99 -18.67 -15.58
N CYS A 70 -5.72 -17.98 -16.69
CA CYS A 70 -4.57 -17.10 -16.84
C CYS A 70 -4.73 -15.84 -15.98
N MET A 71 -4.64 -16.01 -14.67
CA MET A 71 -4.84 -14.96 -13.69
C MET A 71 -3.54 -14.62 -12.97
N LYS A 72 -3.47 -13.40 -12.45
CA LYS A 72 -2.34 -12.90 -11.66
C LYS A 72 -2.88 -12.37 -10.34
N ILE A 73 -2.28 -12.79 -9.23
CA ILE A 73 -2.51 -12.17 -7.93
C ILE A 73 -1.52 -11.04 -7.78
N LEU A 74 -2.01 -9.84 -7.49
CA LEU A 74 -1.16 -8.67 -7.26
C LEU A 74 -0.79 -8.61 -5.77
N SER A 75 0.50 -8.59 -5.48
CA SER A 75 1.06 -8.39 -4.15
C SER A 75 1.69 -7.00 -4.11
N ILE A 76 1.01 -6.06 -3.46
CA ILE A 76 1.43 -4.66 -3.37
C ILE A 76 1.91 -4.36 -1.95
N THR A 77 3.19 -4.05 -1.80
CA THR A 77 3.79 -3.67 -0.52
C THR A 77 3.79 -2.16 -0.40
N LEU A 78 3.11 -1.63 0.63
CA LEU A 78 3.10 -0.20 0.94
C LEU A 78 3.84 0.04 2.26
N CYS A 79 4.97 0.74 2.19
CA CYS A 79 5.84 1.02 3.33
C CYS A 79 5.71 2.49 3.74
N PHE A 80 4.94 2.77 4.79
CA PHE A 80 4.83 4.11 5.39
C PHE A 80 5.84 4.24 6.54
N ASP A 81 6.85 5.09 6.38
CA ASP A 81 7.86 5.27 7.41
C ASP A 81 7.41 6.20 8.55
N GLY A 82 8.08 6.10 9.69
CA GLY A 82 7.79 6.88 10.89
C GLY A 82 8.20 8.34 10.77
N THR A 83 7.72 9.15 11.71
CA THR A 83 8.04 10.56 11.87
C THR A 83 9.55 10.85 11.75
N ASN A 84 9.90 11.84 10.93
CA ASN A 84 11.28 12.28 10.66
C ASN A 84 12.20 11.22 10.02
N ASN A 85 11.65 10.12 9.46
CA ASN A 85 12.45 9.11 8.75
C ASN A 85 12.35 9.30 7.23
N HIS A 86 13.50 9.28 6.58
CA HIS A 86 13.65 9.55 5.16
C HIS A 86 14.77 8.67 4.59
N GLU A 87 14.40 7.48 4.11
CA GLU A 87 15.33 6.47 3.59
C GLU A 87 16.43 7.03 2.68
N PRO A 88 16.17 7.93 1.70
CA PRO A 88 17.24 8.45 0.84
C PRO A 88 18.35 9.19 1.60
N SER A 89 18.03 9.93 2.67
CA SER A 89 19.06 10.57 3.52
C SER A 89 19.62 9.62 4.56
N ASP A 90 18.79 8.75 5.13
CA ASP A 90 19.16 7.84 6.20
C ASP A 90 20.06 6.69 5.73
N SER A 91 20.01 6.33 4.44
CA SER A 91 20.86 5.31 3.82
C SER A 91 22.28 5.79 3.57
N ILE A 92 22.46 7.09 3.27
CA ILE A 92 23.78 7.68 3.02
C ILE A 92 24.47 8.19 4.29
N ALA A 93 23.73 8.31 5.41
CA ALA A 93 24.28 8.65 6.71
C ALA A 93 25.41 7.67 7.15
N ARG A 94 26.27 8.15 8.05
CA ARG A 94 27.41 7.39 8.60
C ARG A 94 27.41 7.48 10.13
N PRO A 95 26.99 6.42 10.84
CA PRO A 95 26.44 5.15 10.33
C PRO A 95 25.07 5.33 9.65
N SER A 96 24.64 4.37 8.83
CA SER A 96 23.29 4.40 8.25
C SER A 96 22.24 4.28 9.36
N THR A 97 21.20 5.11 9.24
CA THR A 97 20.11 5.24 10.22
C THR A 97 18.77 4.74 9.68
N THR A 98 18.77 3.95 8.60
CA THR A 98 17.54 3.43 7.98
C THR A 98 16.67 2.66 8.98
N THR A 99 15.37 2.89 8.91
CA THR A 99 14.36 2.26 9.78
C THR A 99 14.09 0.82 9.39
N ASN A 100 13.34 0.10 10.25
CA ASN A 100 12.83 -1.22 9.90
C ASN A 100 11.88 -1.17 8.70
N VAL A 101 11.11 -0.10 8.53
CA VAL A 101 10.20 0.07 7.38
C VAL A 101 11.00 0.18 6.08
N ALA A 102 12.02 1.05 6.07
CA ALA A 102 12.94 1.17 4.93
C ALA A 102 13.63 -0.17 4.63
N ARG A 103 14.13 -0.87 5.66
CA ARG A 103 14.78 -2.19 5.49
C ARG A 103 13.84 -3.24 4.90
N LEU A 104 12.58 -3.29 5.34
CA LEU A 104 11.55 -4.17 4.77
C LEU A 104 11.22 -3.79 3.32
N TYR A 105 11.15 -2.50 3.00
CA TYR A 105 11.00 -2.03 1.62
C TYR A 105 12.16 -2.51 0.73
N HIS A 106 13.40 -2.39 1.19
CA HIS A 106 14.57 -2.89 0.44
C HIS A 106 14.55 -4.40 0.23
N ALA A 107 14.03 -5.16 1.20
CA ALA A 107 13.88 -6.61 1.11
C ALA A 107 12.65 -7.06 0.29
N SER A 108 11.74 -6.14 -0.06
CA SER A 108 10.50 -6.46 -0.75
C SER A 108 10.69 -6.70 -2.26
N LEU A 109 9.99 -7.70 -2.78
CA LEU A 109 9.80 -7.86 -4.22
C LEU A 109 9.02 -6.68 -4.79
N GLY A 110 9.28 -6.32 -6.04
CA GLY A 110 8.57 -5.23 -6.71
C GLY A 110 9.10 -3.83 -6.40
N ARG A 111 10.18 -3.71 -5.61
CA ARG A 111 10.87 -2.43 -5.38
C ARG A 111 11.46 -1.83 -6.66
N THR A 112 11.98 -2.69 -7.53
CA THR A 112 12.49 -2.29 -8.84
C THR A 112 11.40 -2.49 -9.88
N SER A 113 11.19 -1.53 -10.78
CA SER A 113 10.32 -1.66 -11.96
C SER A 113 10.92 -2.57 -13.04
N LYS A 114 11.45 -3.73 -12.62
CA LYS A 114 11.89 -4.79 -13.52
C LYS A 114 10.64 -5.48 -14.04
N GLU A 115 10.50 -5.49 -15.37
CA GLU A 115 9.35 -6.07 -16.05
C GLU A 115 9.06 -7.51 -15.58
N SER A 116 10.09 -8.35 -15.45
CA SER A 116 9.93 -9.73 -14.96
C SER A 116 9.28 -9.86 -13.57
N ILE A 117 9.40 -8.86 -12.70
CA ILE A 117 8.83 -8.84 -11.34
C ILE A 117 7.40 -8.30 -11.36
N GLU A 118 7.16 -7.23 -12.13
CA GLU A 118 5.80 -6.68 -12.33
C GLU A 118 4.91 -7.69 -13.10
N GLN A 119 5.48 -8.43 -14.05
CA GLN A 119 4.84 -9.56 -14.73
C GLN A 119 4.44 -10.67 -13.75
N GLN A 120 5.16 -10.85 -12.65
CA GLN A 120 4.78 -11.78 -11.57
C GLN A 120 3.79 -11.19 -10.57
N GLY A 121 3.44 -9.90 -10.69
CA GLY A 121 2.43 -9.24 -9.88
C GLY A 121 2.94 -8.59 -8.60
N PHE A 122 4.26 -8.41 -8.46
CA PHE A 122 4.84 -7.77 -7.27
C PHE A 122 5.13 -6.29 -7.51
N TYR A 123 4.65 -5.46 -6.58
CA TYR A 123 4.90 -4.02 -6.56
C TYR A 123 5.27 -3.61 -5.14
N ALA A 124 6.19 -2.67 -4.98
CA ALA A 124 6.50 -2.10 -3.68
C ALA A 124 6.71 -0.59 -3.76
N TYR A 125 6.15 0.14 -2.81
CA TYR A 125 6.23 1.59 -2.73
C TYR A 125 6.61 2.02 -1.32
N TYR A 126 7.52 2.98 -1.25
CA TYR A 126 7.96 3.61 -0.01
C TYR A 126 7.39 5.02 0.08
N MET A 127 6.89 5.37 1.25
CA MET A 127 6.40 6.68 1.61
C MET A 127 7.21 7.16 2.81
N GLN A 128 7.96 8.22 2.62
CA GLN A 128 8.77 8.84 3.66
C GLN A 128 7.91 9.38 4.81
N GLY A 129 8.52 9.48 5.98
CA GLY A 129 7.89 9.92 7.21
C GLY A 129 7.40 11.36 7.19
N VAL A 130 6.42 11.67 8.04
CA VAL A 130 5.98 13.05 8.28
C VAL A 130 7.13 13.92 8.82
N GLY A 131 7.14 15.20 8.45
CA GLY A 131 8.21 16.15 8.80
C GLY A 131 9.47 16.07 7.93
N THR A 132 9.48 15.21 6.91
CA THR A 132 10.59 15.08 5.93
C THR A 132 10.18 15.62 4.56
N GLU A 133 11.14 15.81 3.64
CA GLU A 133 10.79 16.22 2.27
C GLU A 133 9.98 15.14 1.55
N PHE A 134 8.88 15.55 0.92
CA PHE A 134 8.09 14.74 0.01
C PHE A 134 7.58 15.61 -1.13
N LYS A 135 8.44 15.79 -2.14
CA LYS A 135 8.25 16.74 -3.25
C LYS A 135 6.99 16.42 -4.05
N GLU A 136 6.68 15.15 -4.22
CA GLU A 136 5.52 14.66 -4.95
C GLU A 136 4.17 14.95 -4.26
N ILE A 137 4.17 15.42 -3.02
CA ILE A 137 2.96 15.92 -2.34
C ILE A 137 3.07 17.40 -1.92
N GLY A 138 4.03 18.12 -2.51
CA GLY A 138 4.26 19.54 -2.28
C GLY A 138 5.01 19.87 -0.98
N GLU A 139 5.61 18.89 -0.31
CA GLU A 139 6.43 19.10 0.88
C GLU A 139 7.91 19.21 0.50
N PHE A 140 8.36 20.43 0.16
CA PHE A 140 9.69 20.65 -0.44
C PHE A 140 10.85 20.73 0.55
N LYS A 141 10.57 20.85 1.85
CA LYS A 141 11.58 20.99 2.91
C LYS A 141 11.14 20.22 4.17
N PRO A 142 12.09 19.69 4.95
CA PRO A 142 11.78 19.21 6.29
C PRO A 142 11.14 20.33 7.10
N ASP A 143 10.05 20.02 7.79
CA ASP A 143 9.29 20.99 8.55
C ASP A 143 8.92 20.43 9.91
N ALA A 144 9.34 21.14 10.96
CA ALA A 144 9.02 20.79 12.33
C ALA A 144 7.51 20.90 12.63
N ASP A 145 6.77 21.71 11.86
CA ASP A 145 5.31 21.79 11.95
C ASP A 145 4.63 20.63 11.18
N GLY A 146 5.32 20.05 10.20
CA GLY A 146 4.95 18.80 9.54
C GLY A 146 5.01 17.57 10.46
N LEU A 147 5.76 17.65 11.58
CA LEU A 147 5.81 16.60 12.61
C LEU A 147 4.53 16.55 13.48
N LYS A 148 3.70 17.61 13.48
CA LYS A 148 2.60 17.79 14.44
C LYS A 148 1.20 17.80 13.82
N MET A 149 1.06 17.96 12.50
CA MET A 149 -0.24 18.19 11.87
C MET A 149 -0.76 16.97 11.11
N SER A 150 -2.05 16.65 11.31
CA SER A 150 -2.81 15.58 10.64
C SER A 150 -2.70 15.62 9.11
N MET A 151 -2.46 16.80 8.53
CA MET A 151 -2.41 17.03 7.08
C MET A 151 -1.26 16.32 6.37
N GLY A 152 -0.06 16.31 6.94
CA GLY A 152 1.10 15.62 6.33
C GLY A 152 0.90 14.10 6.30
N GLY A 153 0.22 13.57 7.31
CA GLY A 153 -0.20 12.17 7.35
C GLY A 153 -1.27 11.85 6.30
N GLU A 154 -2.29 12.70 6.17
CA GLU A 154 -3.34 12.52 5.16
C GLU A 154 -2.78 12.49 3.74
N LYS A 155 -1.92 13.45 3.37
CA LYS A 155 -1.31 13.48 2.04
C LYS A 155 -0.53 12.20 1.71
N ARG A 156 0.19 11.64 2.69
CA ARG A 156 0.90 10.35 2.52
C ARG A 156 -0.06 9.18 2.33
N ILE A 157 -1.15 9.11 3.09
CA ILE A 157 -2.20 8.09 2.91
C ILE A 157 -2.79 8.19 1.50
N ASN A 158 -3.17 9.41 1.10
CA ASN A 158 -3.72 9.67 -0.23
C ASN A 158 -2.71 9.31 -1.34
N TRP A 159 -1.43 9.61 -1.16
CA TRP A 159 -0.38 9.18 -2.07
C TRP A 159 -0.30 7.65 -2.17
N GLY A 160 -0.38 6.94 -1.05
CA GLY A 160 -0.47 5.48 -1.03
C GLY A 160 -1.65 4.93 -1.85
N LEU A 161 -2.81 5.60 -1.83
CA LEU A 161 -3.95 5.24 -2.70
C LEU A 161 -3.61 5.41 -4.19
N THR A 162 -2.89 6.47 -4.56
CA THR A 162 -2.43 6.64 -5.95
C THR A 162 -1.48 5.51 -6.39
N ARG A 163 -0.65 4.98 -5.47
CA ARG A 163 0.24 3.85 -5.76
C ARG A 163 -0.53 2.56 -6.04
N LEU A 164 -1.66 2.34 -5.36
CA LEU A 164 -2.55 1.22 -5.67
C LEU A 164 -3.14 1.35 -7.09
N ILE A 165 -3.57 2.54 -7.48
CA ILE A 165 -4.06 2.81 -8.84
C ILE A 165 -2.95 2.57 -9.87
N ASP A 166 -1.74 3.08 -9.63
CA ASP A 166 -0.58 2.85 -10.50
C ASP A 166 -0.28 1.36 -10.69
N ALA A 167 -0.21 0.59 -9.60
CA ALA A 167 0.02 -0.86 -9.65
C ALA A 167 -1.07 -1.59 -10.45
N LEU A 168 -2.33 -1.19 -10.30
CA LEU A 168 -3.45 -1.76 -11.06
C LEU A 168 -3.37 -1.41 -12.54
N LYS A 169 -3.07 -0.15 -12.90
CA LYS A 169 -2.89 0.27 -14.30
C LYS A 169 -1.79 -0.54 -14.97
N ARG A 170 -0.62 -0.64 -14.33
CA ARG A 170 0.51 -1.45 -14.80
C ARG A 170 0.13 -2.92 -14.97
N ALA A 171 -0.55 -3.51 -14.00
CA ALA A 171 -0.99 -4.90 -14.06
C ALA A 171 -1.98 -5.16 -15.20
N CYS A 172 -2.81 -4.18 -15.54
CA CYS A 172 -3.76 -4.23 -16.66
C CYS A 172 -3.14 -3.84 -18.01
N GLY A 173 -1.83 -3.58 -18.09
CA GLY A 173 -1.17 -3.15 -19.33
C GLY A 173 -1.59 -1.76 -19.81
N LYS A 174 -2.09 -0.92 -18.89
CA LYS A 174 -2.43 0.48 -19.15
C LYS A 174 -1.25 1.38 -18.79
N GLU A 175 -1.24 2.58 -19.35
CA GLU A 175 -0.22 3.58 -19.03
C GLU A 175 -0.12 3.82 -17.51
N PRO A 176 1.10 3.80 -16.93
CA PRO A 176 1.32 4.08 -15.52
C PRO A 176 0.73 5.43 -15.09
N LEU A 177 0.45 5.58 -13.80
CA LEU A 177 0.00 6.88 -13.29
C LEU A 177 1.19 7.84 -13.23
N THR A 178 1.08 9.00 -13.88
CA THR A 178 2.17 9.98 -13.85
C THR A 178 2.28 10.61 -12.46
N VAL A 179 3.46 11.16 -12.14
CA VAL A 179 3.64 11.89 -10.88
C VAL A 179 2.66 13.07 -10.79
N GLU A 180 2.50 13.82 -11.88
CA GLU A 180 1.57 14.96 -11.97
C GLU A 180 0.12 14.54 -11.67
N ASP A 181 -0.39 13.49 -12.32
CA ASP A 181 -1.74 12.98 -12.07
C ASP A 181 -1.91 12.52 -10.63
N SER A 182 -0.85 11.92 -10.07
CA SER A 182 -0.83 11.47 -8.68
C SER A 182 -0.91 12.65 -7.70
N CYS A 183 -0.14 13.72 -7.95
CA CYS A 183 -0.21 14.96 -7.17
C CYS A 183 -1.63 15.53 -7.20
N GLN A 184 -2.23 15.63 -8.38
CA GLN A 184 -3.59 16.15 -8.55
C GLN A 184 -4.63 15.29 -7.82
N LEU A 185 -4.49 13.97 -7.82
CA LEU A 185 -5.34 13.08 -7.06
C LEU A 185 -5.17 13.27 -5.55
N VAL A 186 -3.94 13.44 -5.05
CA VAL A 186 -3.68 13.73 -3.63
C VAL A 186 -4.38 15.03 -3.19
N GLU A 187 -4.26 16.09 -3.97
CA GLU A 187 -4.90 17.38 -3.67
C GLU A 187 -6.44 17.30 -3.72
N LYS A 188 -7.02 16.57 -4.68
CA LYS A 188 -8.46 16.32 -4.73
C LYS A 188 -8.97 15.55 -3.49
N MET A 189 -8.16 14.62 -2.99
CA MET A 189 -8.51 13.79 -1.83
C MET A 189 -8.31 14.48 -0.48
N GLY A 190 -7.32 15.38 -0.34
CA GLY A 190 -6.93 15.96 0.94
C GLY A 190 -7.82 17.11 1.42
N THR A 191 -7.87 17.37 2.72
CA THR A 191 -8.53 18.58 3.28
C THR A 191 -7.65 19.81 3.10
N SER A 192 -8.24 20.95 2.71
CA SER A 192 -7.48 22.20 2.66
C SER A 192 -7.50 22.91 4.01
N LEU A 193 -6.39 23.58 4.36
CA LEU A 193 -6.25 24.39 5.59
C LEU A 193 -7.35 25.46 5.70
N THR A 194 -7.78 26.02 4.57
CA THR A 194 -8.89 26.98 4.51
C THR A 194 -10.24 26.32 4.77
N GLU A 195 -10.47 25.10 4.29
CA GLU A 195 -11.69 24.35 4.60
C GLU A 195 -11.73 23.90 6.06
N ASP A 196 -10.59 23.52 6.64
CA ASP A 196 -10.46 23.21 8.07
C ASP A 196 -10.69 24.45 8.95
N LEU A 197 -10.07 25.58 8.60
CA LEU A 197 -10.20 26.84 9.34
C LEU A 197 -11.62 27.43 9.28
N LEU A 198 -12.33 27.23 8.16
CA LEU A 198 -13.72 27.66 7.99
C LEU A 198 -14.74 26.64 8.53
N GLY A 199 -14.28 25.54 9.14
CA GLY A 199 -15.16 24.46 9.62
C GLY A 199 -15.87 23.68 8.51
N ALA A 200 -15.51 23.90 7.24
CA ALA A 200 -16.07 23.17 6.09
C ALA A 200 -15.62 21.71 6.05
N SER A 201 -14.49 21.36 6.66
CA SER A 201 -14.07 19.97 6.86
C SER A 201 -14.98 19.18 7.81
N LEU A 202 -15.73 19.86 8.69
CA LEU A 202 -16.78 19.22 9.49
C LEU A 202 -17.97 18.77 8.63
N PHE A 203 -18.12 19.32 7.42
CA PHE A 203 -19.27 19.08 6.52
C PHE A 203 -18.92 18.27 5.27
N LYS A 204 -17.64 18.11 4.92
CA LYS A 204 -17.18 17.25 3.81
C LYS A 204 -16.35 16.09 4.34
N ASP A 205 -16.97 14.92 4.36
CA ASP A 205 -16.34 13.66 4.75
C ASP A 205 -15.13 13.34 3.85
N SER A 206 -13.96 13.15 4.47
CA SER A 206 -12.72 12.73 3.82
C SER A 206 -12.87 11.43 3.01
N HIS A 207 -13.76 10.53 3.45
CA HIS A 207 -14.08 9.31 2.72
C HIS A 207 -14.84 9.62 1.42
N ALA A 208 -15.82 10.52 1.44
CA ALA A 208 -16.56 10.94 0.24
C ALA A 208 -15.64 11.61 -0.80
N ARG A 209 -14.68 12.44 -0.36
CA ARG A 209 -13.68 13.06 -1.25
C ARG A 209 -12.82 12.00 -1.95
N ARG A 210 -12.31 11.04 -1.18
CA ARG A 210 -11.53 9.91 -1.72
C ARG A 210 -12.34 9.06 -2.70
N GLN A 211 -13.60 8.77 -2.37
CA GLN A 211 -14.48 8.02 -3.27
C GLN A 211 -14.71 8.76 -4.60
N GLU A 212 -15.00 10.06 -4.56
CA GLU A 212 -15.24 10.84 -5.78
C GLU A 212 -13.97 10.97 -6.62
N ALA A 213 -12.83 11.30 -5.99
CA ALA A 213 -11.56 11.45 -6.69
C ALA A 213 -11.07 10.14 -7.37
N LEU A 214 -11.34 8.99 -6.75
CA LEU A 214 -10.91 7.68 -7.25
C LEU A 214 -11.91 7.04 -8.22
N LYS A 215 -13.11 7.59 -8.37
CA LYS A 215 -14.18 7.01 -9.21
C LYS A 215 -13.76 6.85 -10.67
N GLU A 216 -13.20 7.90 -11.26
CA GLU A 216 -12.76 7.90 -12.67
C GLU A 216 -11.55 6.98 -12.88
N PRO A 217 -10.45 7.07 -12.09
CA PRO A 217 -9.34 6.13 -12.20
C PRO A 217 -9.77 4.66 -12.08
N LEU A 218 -10.66 4.33 -11.14
CA LEU A 218 -11.18 2.97 -10.97
C LEU A 218 -12.09 2.52 -12.12
N ALA A 219 -12.82 3.44 -12.75
CA ALA A 219 -13.64 3.13 -13.91
C ALA A 219 -12.77 2.77 -15.12
N THR A 220 -11.64 3.47 -15.34
CA THR A 220 -10.72 3.18 -16.44
C THR A 220 -10.03 1.82 -16.33
N LEU A 221 -10.00 1.21 -15.14
CA LEU A 221 -9.44 -0.13 -14.91
C LEU A 221 -10.40 -1.25 -15.32
N LYS A 222 -11.71 -0.98 -15.43
CA LYS A 222 -12.73 -1.98 -15.77
C LYS A 222 -12.97 -2.12 -17.28
N SER A 223 -12.49 -1.16 -18.07
CA SER A 223 -12.58 -1.16 -19.53
C SER A 223 -11.37 -1.82 -20.19
#